data_AF-A0A2N3Y4S2-F1
#
_entry.id   AF-A0A2N3Y4S2-F1
#
_cell.length_a   1.000
_cell.length_b   1.000
_cell.length_c   1.000
_cell.angle_alpha   90.00
_cell.angle_beta   90.00
_cell.angle_gamma   90.00
#
_symmetry.space_group_name_H-M   'P 1'
#
loop_
_entity.id
_entity.type
_entity.pdbx_description
1 polymer ?
#
loop_
_entity_poly.entity_id
_entity_poly.type
_entity_poly.pdbx_seq_one_letter_code
_entity_poly.pdbx_strand_id
1 'polypeptide(L)'
;MIELVEHETPVPFQQPHSGGVQGTSACVPPGRQRKTTVLHCPPPPPERPEIAAEINHRTVAWLIELGLGSEENIAGVDKHDPGRGITLCHPGSEDVERMTVAAKMIVAETAVDDYFCETNSRRDAHDQSIGPNLSLTQSAIDAPCLTPTYQALWEKRRDNHPVLRAQHEAFNDIKQISSPAQAQRVRHDIAQLYLGYNAENGWRTINRLPPVWQYLANRQMNSFRPCLNLTDVLDGYEIPSELFTHPLVQDCIARASLIATLYNDLAGCEREIRDHGLPFNLPAVIAAEEHIPLDEAFIKACDIHNELIRAFEEDTARAAAALPAPAVARYLTGLWSWLAGSRHWHFTTARHA
;
A
#
# COMPACT_ATOMS: atom_id res chain seq x y z
N MET A 1 -44.04 -15.52 39.33
CA MET A 1 -43.87 -14.07 39.50
C MET A 1 -42.47 -13.75 39.05
N ILE A 2 -42.38 -13.10 37.88
CA ILE A 2 -41.21 -12.64 37.12
C ILE A 2 -40.35 -13.73 36.47
N GLU A 3 -40.71 -14.03 35.22
CA GLU A 3 -39.79 -14.44 34.14
C GLU A 3 -38.92 -13.24 33.74
N LEU A 4 -37.64 -13.49 33.47
CA LEU A 4 -36.79 -12.62 32.67
C LEU A 4 -36.10 -13.48 31.62
N VAL A 5 -36.36 -13.13 30.37
CA VAL A 5 -35.84 -13.74 29.14
C VAL A 5 -34.43 -13.19 28.91
N GLU A 6 -33.43 -14.04 28.85
CA GLU A 6 -32.10 -13.69 28.32
C GLU A 6 -32.01 -14.10 26.85
N HIS A 7 -31.92 -13.08 25.99
CA HIS A 7 -31.41 -13.22 24.63
C HIS A 7 -29.89 -13.33 24.71
N GLU A 8 -29.34 -14.52 24.50
CA GLU A 8 -27.93 -14.69 24.15
C GLU A 8 -27.81 -15.11 22.68
N THR A 9 -27.51 -14.13 21.85
CA THR A 9 -26.87 -14.33 20.55
C THR A 9 -25.53 -15.02 20.81
N PRO A 10 -25.18 -16.14 20.15
CA PRO A 10 -23.91 -16.79 20.39
C PRO A 10 -22.78 -15.88 19.88
N VAL A 11 -21.95 -15.38 20.82
CA VAL A 11 -20.63 -14.82 20.52
C VAL A 11 -19.77 -15.97 20.00
N PRO A 12 -19.21 -15.91 18.78
CA PRO A 12 -18.31 -16.95 18.31
C PRO A 12 -17.09 -17.02 19.22
N PHE A 13 -16.85 -18.22 19.73
CA PHE A 13 -15.71 -18.62 20.55
C PHE A 13 -14.38 -18.26 19.86
N GLN A 14 -13.67 -17.25 20.35
CA GLN A 14 -12.28 -17.02 19.97
C GLN A 14 -11.42 -18.12 20.60
N GLN A 15 -10.82 -18.96 19.76
CA GLN A 15 -9.72 -19.81 20.19
C GLN A 15 -8.57 -18.91 20.67
N PRO A 16 -7.90 -19.26 21.79
CA PRO A 16 -6.65 -18.61 22.14
C PRO A 16 -5.64 -18.89 21.02
N HIS A 17 -5.03 -17.83 20.47
CA HIS A 17 -3.90 -17.94 19.53
C HIS A 17 -2.67 -18.50 20.26
N SER A 18 -2.69 -19.80 20.55
CA SER A 18 -1.51 -20.58 20.91
C SER A 18 -1.10 -21.40 19.68
N GLY A 19 -0.38 -20.75 18.77
CA GLY A 19 0.13 -21.36 17.54
C GLY A 19 0.28 -20.29 16.45
N GLY A 20 1.50 -19.79 16.26
CA GLY A 20 1.83 -18.97 15.10
C GLY A 20 1.48 -19.74 13.83
N VAL A 21 0.54 -19.23 13.04
CA VAL A 21 0.09 -19.87 11.80
C VAL A 21 1.14 -19.59 10.71
N GLN A 22 1.95 -20.59 10.40
CA GLN A 22 2.94 -20.53 9.33
C GLN A 22 2.27 -20.69 7.96
N GLY A 23 2.01 -19.58 7.26
CA GLY A 23 1.77 -19.61 5.82
C GLY A 23 3.09 -19.35 5.08
N THR A 24 3.38 -20.15 4.05
CA THR A 24 4.67 -20.14 3.35
C THR A 24 4.48 -19.88 1.87
N SER A 25 5.21 -18.93 1.30
CA SER A 25 5.38 -18.80 -0.15
C SER A 25 6.86 -18.98 -0.50
N ALA A 26 7.16 -19.79 -1.52
CA ALA A 26 8.52 -20.00 -1.99
C ALA A 26 8.93 -18.87 -2.94
N CYS A 27 10.04 -18.18 -2.64
CA CYS A 27 10.64 -17.22 -3.55
C CYS A 27 11.88 -17.81 -4.21
N VAL A 28 12.08 -17.52 -5.49
CA VAL A 28 13.17 -18.06 -6.32
C VAL A 28 14.06 -16.91 -6.77
N PRO A 29 15.40 -17.03 -6.62
CA PRO A 29 16.33 -16.02 -7.11
C PRO A 29 16.47 -16.01 -8.65
N PRO A 30 16.83 -14.87 -9.26
CA PRO A 30 17.01 -14.73 -10.72
C PRO A 30 18.32 -15.34 -11.25
N GLY A 31 18.31 -16.63 -11.62
CA GLY A 31 19.47 -17.29 -12.26
C GLY A 31 19.89 -18.60 -11.59
N ARG A 32 20.83 -19.35 -12.19
CA ARG A 32 21.07 -20.77 -11.88
C ARG A 32 21.77 -21.02 -10.52
N GLN A 33 20.97 -21.19 -9.47
CA GLN A 33 20.99 -22.32 -8.50
C GLN A 33 19.77 -22.20 -7.56
N ARG A 34 18.95 -23.26 -7.45
CA ARG A 34 17.74 -23.28 -6.60
C ARG A 34 18.09 -23.32 -5.11
N LYS A 35 18.36 -22.17 -4.51
CA LYS A 35 18.09 -21.94 -3.09
C LYS A 35 16.72 -21.29 -3.01
N THR A 36 15.75 -22.01 -2.49
CA THR A 36 14.40 -21.47 -2.22
C THR A 36 14.36 -20.97 -0.80
N THR A 37 14.05 -19.70 -0.61
CA THR A 37 13.69 -19.14 0.71
C THR A 37 12.17 -19.07 0.81
N VAL A 38 11.68 -19.24 2.02
CA VAL A 38 10.25 -19.22 2.33
C VAL A 38 9.91 -17.93 3.07
N LEU A 39 8.95 -17.17 2.54
CA LEU A 39 8.41 -16.00 3.24
C LEU A 39 7.38 -16.42 4.28
N HIS A 40 7.65 -16.07 5.54
CA HIS A 40 6.74 -16.29 6.66
C HIS A 40 5.62 -15.25 6.67
N CYS A 41 4.36 -15.64 6.46
CA CYS A 41 3.21 -14.74 6.56
C CYS A 41 1.90 -15.56 6.59
N PRO A 42 0.82 -15.11 7.26
CA PRO A 42 -0.41 -15.90 7.38
C PRO A 42 -0.99 -16.33 6.02
N PRO A 43 -1.70 -17.47 5.95
CA PRO A 43 -2.33 -17.91 4.71
C PRO A 43 -3.29 -16.83 4.17
N PRO A 44 -3.39 -16.70 2.83
CA PRO A 44 -4.29 -15.71 2.26
C PRO A 44 -5.75 -16.04 2.58
N PRO A 45 -6.62 -15.01 2.69
CA PRO A 45 -8.05 -15.24 2.73
C PRO A 45 -8.58 -15.80 1.39
N PRO A 46 -9.79 -16.38 1.37
CA PRO A 46 -10.42 -16.82 0.14
C PRO A 46 -10.57 -15.69 -0.88
N GLU A 47 -10.34 -16.00 -2.17
CA GLU A 47 -10.56 -15.04 -3.24
C GLU A 47 -12.05 -14.77 -3.47
N ARG A 48 -12.36 -13.53 -3.89
CA ARG A 48 -13.72 -13.07 -4.19
C ARG A 48 -13.76 -12.52 -5.61
N PRO A 49 -13.62 -13.38 -6.64
CA PRO A 49 -13.38 -12.95 -8.03
C PRO A 49 -14.51 -12.11 -8.61
N GLU A 50 -15.77 -12.41 -8.29
CA GLU A 50 -16.91 -11.64 -8.79
C GLU A 50 -16.93 -10.21 -8.23
N ILE A 51 -16.63 -10.05 -6.93
CA ILE A 51 -16.53 -8.74 -6.28
C ILE A 51 -15.32 -7.97 -6.81
N ALA A 52 -14.17 -8.64 -6.95
CA ALA A 52 -12.96 -8.05 -7.51
C ALA A 52 -13.18 -7.52 -8.93
N ALA A 53 -13.84 -8.31 -9.79
CA ALA A 53 -14.17 -7.91 -11.15
C ALA A 53 -15.11 -6.71 -11.20
N GLU A 54 -16.12 -6.66 -10.33
CA GLU A 54 -17.02 -5.51 -10.23
C GLU A 54 -16.30 -4.24 -9.77
N ILE A 55 -15.38 -4.35 -8.79
CA ILE A 55 -14.55 -3.22 -8.36
C ILE A 55 -13.71 -2.71 -9.53
N ASN A 56 -12.99 -3.60 -10.24
CA ASN A 56 -12.16 -3.23 -11.38
C ASN A 56 -12.99 -2.55 -12.47
N HIS A 57 -14.17 -3.09 -12.79
CA HIS A 57 -15.07 -2.51 -13.78
C HIS A 57 -15.47 -1.07 -13.43
N ARG A 58 -15.86 -0.82 -12.17
CA ARG A 58 -16.19 0.53 -11.69
C ARG A 58 -14.99 1.47 -11.72
N THR A 59 -13.81 0.99 -11.35
CA THR A 59 -12.58 1.78 -11.37
C THR A 59 -12.16 2.14 -12.80
N VAL A 60 -12.28 1.22 -13.76
CA VAL A 60 -12.02 1.48 -15.18
C VAL A 60 -13.03 2.49 -15.75
N ALA A 61 -14.32 2.35 -15.42
CA ALA A 61 -15.34 3.31 -15.85
C ALA A 61 -15.00 4.74 -15.38
N TRP A 62 -14.59 4.88 -14.12
CA TRP A 62 -14.14 6.17 -13.57
C TRP A 62 -12.89 6.72 -14.26
N LEU A 63 -11.89 5.88 -14.58
CA LEU A 63 -10.71 6.32 -15.34
C LEU A 63 -11.06 6.85 -16.72
N ILE A 64 -12.03 6.25 -17.40
CA ILE A 64 -12.50 6.71 -18.70
C ILE A 64 -13.11 8.12 -18.57
N GLU A 65 -13.92 8.37 -17.54
CA GLU A 65 -14.52 9.68 -17.24
C GLU A 65 -13.48 10.76 -16.91
N LEU A 66 -12.32 10.36 -16.36
CA LEU A 66 -11.19 11.24 -16.08
C LEU A 66 -10.39 11.63 -17.33
N GLY A 67 -10.63 10.98 -18.48
CA GLY A 67 -9.78 11.10 -19.66
C GLY A 67 -8.49 10.28 -19.59
N LEU A 68 -8.42 9.32 -18.66
CA LEU A 68 -7.31 8.38 -18.47
C LEU A 68 -7.61 6.99 -19.06
N GLY A 69 -8.65 6.84 -19.87
CA GLY A 69 -9.08 5.56 -20.46
C GLY A 69 -8.30 5.12 -21.71
N SER A 70 -7.00 5.37 -21.80
CA SER A 70 -6.17 4.81 -22.89
C SER A 70 -6.12 3.28 -22.79
N GLU A 71 -5.92 2.58 -23.91
CA GLU A 71 -5.76 1.11 -23.92
C GLU A 71 -4.63 0.67 -22.98
N GLU A 72 -3.55 1.45 -22.91
CA GLU A 72 -2.41 1.21 -22.03
C GLU A 72 -2.79 1.30 -20.55
N ASN A 73 -3.52 2.36 -20.15
CA ASN A 73 -3.94 2.54 -18.76
C ASN A 73 -4.92 1.45 -18.33
N ILE A 74 -5.88 1.08 -19.19
CA ILE A 74 -6.85 0.01 -18.92
C ILE A 74 -6.12 -1.33 -18.78
N ALA A 75 -5.21 -1.65 -19.69
CA ALA A 75 -4.38 -2.85 -19.59
C ALA A 75 -3.49 -2.85 -18.33
N GLY A 76 -3.05 -1.68 -17.89
CA GLY A 76 -2.34 -1.48 -16.62
C GLY A 76 -3.20 -1.89 -15.42
N VAL A 77 -4.45 -1.44 -15.37
CA VAL A 77 -5.41 -1.83 -14.33
C VAL A 77 -5.69 -3.33 -14.37
N ASP A 78 -5.91 -3.91 -15.55
CA ASP A 78 -6.17 -5.34 -15.69
C ASP A 78 -4.99 -6.20 -15.22
N LYS A 79 -3.75 -5.79 -15.51
CA LYS A 79 -2.54 -6.48 -15.04
C LYS A 79 -2.32 -6.32 -13.54
N HIS A 80 -2.62 -5.14 -13.01
CA HIS A 80 -2.43 -4.83 -11.59
C HIS A 80 -3.51 -5.47 -10.72
N ASP A 81 -4.75 -5.54 -11.22
CA ASP A 81 -5.92 -6.10 -10.57
C ASP A 81 -6.14 -5.54 -9.14
N PRO A 82 -6.42 -4.23 -9.02
CA PRO A 82 -6.59 -3.56 -7.73
C PRO A 82 -7.79 -4.11 -6.94
N GLY A 83 -8.87 -4.51 -7.61
CA GLY A 83 -10.05 -5.10 -7.00
C GLY A 83 -9.73 -6.43 -6.30
N ARG A 84 -8.89 -7.27 -6.90
CA ARG A 84 -8.39 -8.48 -6.23
C ARG A 84 -7.49 -8.14 -5.05
N GLY A 85 -6.60 -7.16 -5.20
CA GLY A 85 -5.76 -6.67 -4.10
C GLY A 85 -6.59 -6.22 -2.89
N ILE A 86 -7.62 -5.41 -3.11
CA ILE A 86 -8.50 -4.90 -2.05
C ILE A 86 -9.29 -6.01 -1.39
N THR A 87 -9.90 -6.90 -2.18
CA THR A 87 -10.70 -8.00 -1.63
C THR A 87 -9.87 -8.98 -0.80
N LEU A 88 -8.59 -9.16 -1.14
CA LEU A 88 -7.63 -9.95 -0.38
C LEU A 88 -7.14 -9.25 0.89
N CYS A 89 -6.86 -7.94 0.84
CA CYS A 89 -6.37 -7.19 1.99
C CYS A 89 -7.47 -6.84 3.01
N HIS A 90 -8.74 -6.80 2.57
CA HIS A 90 -9.91 -6.45 3.39
C HIS A 90 -10.97 -7.56 3.36
N PRO A 91 -10.64 -8.78 3.85
CA PRO A 91 -11.54 -9.93 3.75
C PRO A 91 -12.85 -9.76 4.55
N GLY A 92 -12.86 -8.88 5.57
CA GLY A 92 -14.04 -8.56 6.37
C GLY A 92 -14.98 -7.51 5.77
N SER A 93 -14.56 -6.80 4.71
CA SER A 93 -15.38 -5.78 4.07
C SER A 93 -16.32 -6.40 3.04
N GLU A 94 -17.63 -6.15 3.15
CA GLU A 94 -18.66 -6.59 2.18
C GLU A 94 -19.19 -5.42 1.33
N ASP A 95 -18.77 -4.19 1.64
CA ASP A 95 -19.25 -2.97 1.01
C ASP A 95 -18.46 -2.68 -0.27
N VAL A 96 -19.02 -3.12 -1.40
CA VAL A 96 -18.42 -2.92 -2.73
C VAL A 96 -18.20 -1.44 -3.06
N GLU A 97 -19.05 -0.55 -2.55
CA GLU A 97 -18.90 0.89 -2.78
C GLU A 97 -17.66 1.43 -2.08
N ARG A 98 -17.48 1.14 -0.78
CA ARG A 98 -16.26 1.51 -0.04
C ARG A 98 -15.01 0.90 -0.67
N MET A 99 -15.07 -0.39 -1.04
CA MET A 99 -13.94 -1.05 -1.71
C MET A 99 -13.62 -0.41 -3.07
N THR A 100 -14.62 0.04 -3.82
CA THR A 100 -14.41 0.80 -5.07
C THR A 100 -13.69 2.12 -4.81
N VAL A 101 -14.03 2.84 -3.73
CA VAL A 101 -13.33 4.07 -3.34
C VAL A 101 -11.85 3.82 -3.05
N ALA A 102 -11.51 2.75 -2.33
CA ALA A 102 -10.11 2.37 -2.13
C ALA A 102 -9.39 2.02 -3.43
N ALA A 103 -10.08 1.37 -4.38
CA ALA A 103 -9.51 1.02 -5.69
C ALA A 103 -9.18 2.26 -6.51
N LYS A 104 -10.08 3.25 -6.53
CA LYS A 104 -9.84 4.55 -7.15
C LYS A 104 -8.61 5.23 -6.56
N MET A 105 -8.41 5.16 -5.25
CA MET A 105 -7.22 5.72 -4.59
C MET A 105 -5.93 5.01 -5.03
N ILE A 106 -5.89 3.67 -5.06
CA ILE A 106 -4.73 2.90 -5.56
C ILE A 106 -4.38 3.30 -6.99
N VAL A 107 -5.39 3.40 -7.85
CA VAL A 107 -5.21 3.78 -9.25
C VAL A 107 -4.78 5.24 -9.40
N ALA A 108 -5.32 6.16 -8.59
CA ALA A 108 -4.88 7.56 -8.58
C ALA A 108 -3.40 7.69 -8.17
N GLU A 109 -2.95 6.91 -7.19
CA GLU A 109 -1.54 6.87 -6.78
C GLU A 109 -0.64 6.22 -7.83
N THR A 110 -1.12 5.17 -8.49
CA THR A 110 -0.40 4.56 -9.62
C THR A 110 -0.23 5.56 -10.76
N ALA A 111 -1.26 6.36 -11.06
CA ALA A 111 -1.16 7.42 -12.06
C ALA A 111 -0.15 8.52 -11.67
N VAL A 112 0.01 8.82 -10.38
CA VAL A 112 1.07 9.74 -9.91
C VAL A 112 2.44 9.14 -10.19
N ASP A 113 2.64 7.87 -9.84
CA ASP A 113 3.90 7.17 -10.06
C ASP A 113 4.24 7.09 -11.57
N ASP A 114 3.29 6.65 -12.40
CA ASP A 114 3.47 6.48 -13.85
C ASP A 114 3.71 7.82 -14.58
N TYR A 115 2.95 8.87 -14.25
CA TYR A 115 3.06 10.17 -14.92
C TYR A 115 4.21 11.04 -14.40
N PHE A 116 4.52 10.94 -13.10
CA PHE A 116 5.45 11.87 -12.45
C PHE A 116 6.69 11.23 -11.86
N CYS A 117 6.82 9.92 -11.73
CA CYS A 117 7.95 9.26 -11.06
C CYS A 117 8.68 8.25 -11.96
N GLU A 118 7.96 7.44 -12.72
CA GLU A 118 8.50 6.45 -13.66
C GLU A 118 9.25 7.11 -14.83
N THR A 119 10.44 6.59 -15.14
CA THR A 119 11.31 7.06 -16.24
C THR A 119 10.98 6.45 -17.60
N ASN A 120 10.01 5.53 -17.67
CA ASN A 120 9.56 4.91 -18.92
C ASN A 120 8.89 5.92 -19.89
N SER A 121 8.60 7.12 -19.40
CA SER A 121 7.95 8.22 -20.12
C SER A 121 8.95 9.26 -20.64
N ARG A 122 9.91 8.88 -21.51
CA ARG A 122 10.75 9.84 -22.28
C ARG A 122 11.38 10.97 -21.44
N ARG A 123 11.67 10.71 -20.16
CA ARG A 123 12.19 11.74 -19.26
C ARG A 123 13.69 11.92 -19.42
N ASP A 124 14.10 13.18 -19.46
CA ASP A 124 15.49 13.55 -19.30
C ASP A 124 15.94 13.15 -17.89
N ALA A 125 17.12 12.54 -17.75
CA ALA A 125 17.73 12.21 -16.46
C ALA A 125 17.96 13.45 -15.57
N HIS A 126 17.80 14.65 -16.14
CA HIS A 126 17.85 15.94 -15.45
C HIS A 126 16.48 16.57 -15.15
N ASP A 127 15.37 15.85 -15.32
CA ASP A 127 14.03 16.36 -14.99
C ASP A 127 13.84 16.56 -13.48
N GLN A 128 13.95 17.82 -13.04
CA GLN A 128 13.75 18.24 -11.65
C GLN A 128 12.29 18.55 -11.31
N SER A 129 11.33 18.22 -12.18
CA SER A 129 9.92 18.56 -12.00
C SER A 129 9.18 17.67 -10.99
N ILE A 130 9.76 16.55 -10.55
CA ILE A 130 9.07 15.60 -9.63
C ILE A 130 8.62 16.30 -8.35
N GLY A 131 9.53 16.96 -7.63
CA GLY A 131 9.18 17.67 -6.39
C GLY A 131 8.06 18.69 -6.57
N PRO A 132 8.14 19.61 -7.55
CA PRO A 132 7.05 20.52 -7.89
C PRO A 132 5.72 19.83 -8.26
N ASN A 133 5.76 18.73 -9.03
CA ASN A 133 4.56 18.00 -9.44
C ASN A 133 3.91 17.26 -8.26
N LEU A 134 4.70 16.63 -7.39
CA LEU A 134 4.20 16.00 -6.17
C LEU A 134 3.60 17.03 -5.19
N SER A 135 4.22 18.21 -5.07
CA SER A 135 3.65 19.31 -4.29
C SER A 135 2.31 19.78 -4.84
N LEU A 136 2.20 19.93 -6.16
CA LEU A 136 0.93 20.28 -6.81
C LEU A 136 -0.12 19.16 -6.65
N THR A 137 0.31 17.90 -6.69
CA THR A 137 -0.54 16.73 -6.46
C THR A 137 -1.06 16.69 -5.03
N GLN A 138 -0.20 16.93 -4.04
CA GLN A 138 -0.61 17.05 -2.64
C GLN A 138 -1.66 18.15 -2.45
N SER A 139 -1.55 19.26 -3.21
CA SER A 139 -2.56 20.33 -3.15
C SER A 139 -3.94 19.89 -3.67
N ALA A 140 -4.02 18.86 -4.53
CA ALA A 140 -5.30 18.31 -4.99
C ALA A 140 -6.04 17.52 -3.89
N ILE A 141 -5.28 16.93 -2.96
CA ILE A 141 -5.75 16.22 -1.77
C ILE A 141 -6.06 17.21 -0.63
N ASP A 142 -5.16 18.17 -0.41
CA ASP A 142 -5.26 19.22 0.61
C ASP A 142 -5.30 20.60 -0.05
N ALA A 143 -6.52 21.02 -0.39
CA ALA A 143 -6.77 22.22 -1.19
C ALA A 143 -6.22 23.48 -0.50
N PRO A 144 -5.48 24.35 -1.23
CA PRO A 144 -4.97 25.57 -0.65
C PRO A 144 -6.11 26.58 -0.43
N CYS A 145 -6.01 27.39 0.62
CA CYS A 145 -6.91 28.52 0.84
C CYS A 145 -6.27 29.80 0.26
N LEU A 146 -6.55 30.10 -1.01
CA LEU A 146 -5.94 31.23 -1.73
C LEU A 146 -6.90 32.43 -1.84
N THR A 147 -6.39 33.57 -2.33
CA THR A 147 -7.26 34.69 -2.73
C THR A 147 -8.08 34.30 -3.98
N PRO A 148 -9.27 34.89 -4.20
CA PRO A 148 -10.22 34.40 -5.21
C PRO A 148 -9.63 34.23 -6.62
N THR A 149 -8.80 35.16 -7.08
CA THR A 149 -8.14 35.08 -8.40
C THR A 149 -7.22 33.86 -8.52
N TYR A 150 -6.41 33.59 -7.48
CA TYR A 150 -5.48 32.46 -7.50
C TYR A 150 -6.19 31.13 -7.20
N GLN A 151 -7.27 31.16 -6.41
CA GLN A 151 -8.13 30.01 -6.16
C GLN A 151 -8.72 29.48 -7.48
N ALA A 152 -9.36 30.36 -8.27
CA ALA A 152 -9.93 29.99 -9.56
C ALA A 152 -8.87 29.49 -10.56
N LEU A 153 -7.65 30.05 -10.51
CA LEU A 153 -6.55 29.58 -11.35
C LEU A 153 -6.08 28.18 -10.94
N TRP A 154 -5.98 27.92 -9.64
CA TRP A 154 -5.59 26.61 -9.11
C TRP A 154 -6.65 25.54 -9.43
N GLU A 155 -7.93 25.82 -9.20
CA GLU A 155 -9.05 24.92 -9.53
C GLU A 155 -9.05 24.57 -11.01
N LYS A 156 -8.94 25.58 -11.89
CA LYS A 156 -8.85 25.37 -13.33
C LYS A 156 -7.66 24.48 -13.71
N ARG A 157 -6.51 24.60 -13.06
CA ARG A 157 -5.33 23.76 -13.34
C ARG A 157 -5.54 22.32 -12.88
N ARG A 158 -6.08 22.13 -11.67
CA ARG A 158 -6.42 20.82 -11.11
C ARG A 158 -7.40 20.09 -12.03
N ASP A 159 -8.48 20.75 -12.44
CA ASP A 159 -9.55 20.13 -13.21
C ASP A 159 -9.13 19.78 -14.65
N ASN A 160 -8.17 20.52 -15.22
CA ASN A 160 -7.64 20.27 -16.57
C ASN A 160 -6.45 19.30 -16.60
N HIS A 161 -5.94 18.84 -15.44
CA HIS A 161 -4.86 17.87 -15.39
C HIS A 161 -5.38 16.53 -14.88
N PRO A 162 -5.35 15.45 -15.68
CA PRO A 162 -6.04 14.22 -15.35
C PRO A 162 -5.55 13.58 -14.03
N VAL A 163 -4.24 13.59 -13.76
CA VAL A 163 -3.70 13.08 -12.48
C VAL A 163 -4.15 13.92 -11.27
N LEU A 164 -4.14 15.25 -11.36
CA LEU A 164 -4.59 16.11 -10.27
C LEU A 164 -6.10 15.97 -10.02
N ARG A 165 -6.88 15.85 -11.10
CA ARG A 165 -8.31 15.57 -11.03
C ARG A 165 -8.58 14.20 -10.40
N ALA A 166 -7.85 13.15 -10.81
CA ALA A 166 -7.96 11.81 -10.25
C ALA A 166 -7.72 11.79 -8.74
N GLN A 167 -6.63 12.44 -8.30
CA GLN A 167 -6.28 12.58 -6.88
C GLN A 167 -7.34 13.36 -6.09
N HIS A 168 -7.86 14.44 -6.66
CA HIS A 168 -8.92 15.22 -6.03
C HIS A 168 -10.22 14.42 -5.87
N GLU A 169 -10.68 13.75 -6.93
CA GLU A 169 -11.91 12.97 -6.92
C GLU A 169 -11.80 11.74 -6.02
N ALA A 170 -10.72 10.96 -6.13
CA ALA A 170 -10.50 9.78 -5.29
C ALA A 170 -10.45 10.15 -3.80
N PHE A 171 -9.76 11.25 -3.45
CA PHE A 171 -9.71 11.68 -2.07
C PHE A 171 -11.04 12.30 -1.58
N ASN A 172 -11.82 12.94 -2.46
CA ASN A 172 -13.18 13.36 -2.13
C ASN A 172 -14.09 12.17 -1.81
N ASP A 173 -13.98 11.08 -2.57
CA ASP A 173 -14.71 9.83 -2.31
C ASP A 173 -14.31 9.24 -0.94
N ILE A 174 -13.01 9.24 -0.59
CA ILE A 174 -12.53 8.82 0.73
C ILE A 174 -13.19 9.62 1.85
N LYS A 175 -13.31 10.95 1.69
CA LYS A 175 -13.98 11.80 2.69
C LYS A 175 -15.47 11.48 2.85
N GLN A 176 -16.13 10.92 1.84
CA GLN A 176 -17.55 10.54 1.95
C GLN A 176 -17.76 9.27 2.78
N ILE A 177 -16.76 8.38 2.80
CA ILE A 177 -16.85 7.09 3.49
C ILE A 177 -16.12 7.03 4.84
N SER A 178 -15.46 8.12 5.24
CA SER A 178 -14.59 8.17 6.42
C SER A 178 -14.92 9.35 7.35
N SER A 179 -14.51 9.23 8.61
CA SER A 179 -14.53 10.35 9.55
C SER A 179 -13.49 11.42 9.15
N PRO A 180 -13.62 12.67 9.64
CA PRO A 180 -12.57 13.68 9.44
C PRO A 180 -11.19 13.25 9.95
N ALA A 181 -11.13 12.47 11.03
CA ALA A 181 -9.87 11.97 11.59
C ALA A 181 -9.25 10.89 10.70
N GLN A 182 -10.07 9.97 10.19
CA GLN A 182 -9.66 8.94 9.23
C GLN A 182 -9.18 9.57 7.91
N ALA A 183 -9.89 10.56 7.36
CA ALA A 183 -9.44 11.30 6.18
C ALA A 183 -8.11 12.03 6.44
N GLN A 184 -7.95 12.66 7.62
CA GLN A 184 -6.72 13.38 7.97
C GLN A 184 -5.49 12.47 8.05
N ARG A 185 -5.61 11.26 8.61
CA ARG A 185 -4.46 10.34 8.65
C ARG A 185 -4.07 9.85 7.25
N VAL A 186 -5.03 9.58 6.37
CA VAL A 186 -4.73 9.17 4.98
C VAL A 186 -4.05 10.30 4.22
N ARG A 187 -4.52 11.55 4.38
CA ARG A 187 -3.83 12.75 3.86
C ARG A 187 -2.38 12.82 4.34
N HIS A 188 -2.13 12.56 5.63
CA HIS A 188 -0.79 12.56 6.20
C HIS A 188 0.08 11.44 5.60
N ASP A 189 -0.46 10.23 5.45
CA ASP A 189 0.27 9.10 4.89
C ASP A 189 0.62 9.33 3.41
N ILE A 190 -0.25 9.96 2.62
CA ILE A 190 0.07 10.31 1.22
C ILE A 190 1.18 11.37 1.16
N ALA A 191 1.19 12.35 2.06
CA ALA A 191 2.28 13.32 2.13
C ALA A 191 3.63 12.64 2.45
N GLN A 192 3.64 11.60 3.31
CA GLN A 192 4.82 10.78 3.57
C GLN A 192 5.23 9.96 2.33
N LEU A 193 4.25 9.39 1.60
CA LEU A 193 4.50 8.69 0.34
C LEU A 193 5.23 9.60 -0.66
N TYR A 194 4.77 10.85 -0.84
CA TYR A 194 5.40 11.80 -1.75
C TYR A 194 6.80 12.24 -1.29
N LEU A 195 7.06 12.30 0.02
CA LEU A 195 8.42 12.48 0.53
C LEU A 195 9.32 11.30 0.11
N GLY A 196 8.80 10.07 0.20
CA GLY A 196 9.49 8.86 -0.24
C GLY A 196 9.78 8.83 -1.74
N TYR A 197 8.81 9.21 -2.58
CA TYR A 197 9.01 9.37 -4.03
C TYR A 197 10.07 10.41 -4.35
N ASN A 198 10.07 11.54 -3.65
CA ASN A 198 11.04 12.60 -3.89
C ASN A 198 12.46 12.19 -3.46
N ALA A 199 12.61 11.42 -2.38
CA ALA A 199 13.90 10.87 -1.96
C ALA A 199 14.44 9.85 -2.98
N GLU A 200 13.58 8.94 -3.45
CA GLU A 200 13.92 8.01 -4.54
C GLU A 200 14.39 8.75 -5.81
N ASN A 201 13.66 9.77 -6.23
CA ASN A 201 14.07 10.61 -7.34
C ASN A 201 15.46 11.24 -7.13
N GLY A 202 15.75 11.70 -5.91
CA GLY A 202 17.06 12.25 -5.56
C GLY A 202 18.19 11.27 -5.83
N TRP A 203 18.03 10.00 -5.43
CA TRP A 203 18.98 8.92 -5.71
C TRP A 203 19.09 8.57 -7.20
N ARG A 204 17.97 8.53 -7.92
CA ARG A 204 17.95 8.31 -9.37
C ARG A 204 18.66 9.42 -10.13
N THR A 205 18.44 10.69 -9.75
CA THR A 205 19.07 11.86 -10.39
C THR A 205 20.60 11.84 -10.28
N ILE A 206 21.14 11.37 -9.15
CA ILE A 206 22.59 11.22 -8.95
C ILE A 206 23.11 9.83 -9.35
N ASN A 207 22.26 8.99 -9.96
CA ASN A 207 22.53 7.62 -10.38
C ASN A 207 23.22 6.76 -9.30
N ARG A 208 22.67 6.77 -8.08
CA ARG A 208 23.26 6.07 -6.93
C ARG A 208 22.19 5.40 -6.08
N LEU A 209 22.38 4.13 -5.75
CA LEU A 209 21.57 3.46 -4.73
C LEU A 209 21.96 3.93 -3.31
N PRO A 210 20.97 4.13 -2.41
CA PRO A 210 21.24 4.34 -0.99
C PRO A 210 21.86 3.09 -0.33
N PRO A 211 22.51 3.22 0.83
CA PRO A 211 22.71 2.08 1.73
C PRO A 211 21.37 1.44 2.14
N VAL A 212 21.38 0.13 2.38
CA VAL A 212 20.25 -0.72 2.77
C VAL A 212 19.42 -0.11 3.91
N TRP A 213 20.06 0.44 4.94
CA TRP A 213 19.30 1.06 6.04
C TRP A 213 18.55 2.33 5.62
N GLN A 214 19.14 3.15 4.73
CA GLN A 214 18.47 4.33 4.16
C GLN A 214 17.36 3.92 3.20
N TYR A 215 17.59 2.85 2.44
CA TYR A 215 16.57 2.24 1.58
C TYR A 215 15.36 1.80 2.40
N LEU A 216 15.57 0.98 3.44
CA LEU A 216 14.48 0.48 4.30
C LEU A 216 13.74 1.64 5.00
N ALA A 217 14.46 2.65 5.48
CA ALA A 217 13.85 3.85 6.06
C ALA A 217 12.98 4.60 5.04
N ASN A 218 13.46 4.76 3.80
CA ASN A 218 12.68 5.36 2.73
C ASN A 218 11.49 4.49 2.33
N ARG A 219 11.67 3.17 2.26
CA ARG A 219 10.63 2.20 1.85
C ARG A 219 9.53 2.05 2.88
N GLN A 220 9.71 2.56 4.10
CA GLN A 220 8.62 2.76 5.05
C GLN A 220 7.71 3.94 4.65
N MET A 221 8.27 4.99 4.02
CA MET A 221 7.54 6.16 3.52
C MET A 221 6.98 5.91 2.12
N ASN A 222 7.84 5.53 1.15
CA ASN A 222 7.45 5.02 -0.15
C ASN A 222 6.87 3.61 0.00
N SER A 223 5.62 3.54 0.46
CA SER A 223 4.98 2.29 0.87
C SER A 223 3.47 2.26 0.59
N PHE A 224 2.86 1.09 0.82
CA PHE A 224 1.40 0.92 0.77
C PHE A 224 0.65 1.46 1.99
N ARG A 225 1.32 2.21 2.88
CA ARG A 225 0.74 2.73 4.13
C ARG A 225 -0.59 3.49 3.94
N PRO A 226 -0.78 4.36 2.92
CA PRO A 226 -2.07 5.03 2.72
C PRO A 226 -3.23 4.06 2.47
N CYS A 227 -2.97 2.95 1.77
CA CYS A 227 -3.97 1.93 1.48
C CYS A 227 -4.25 1.06 2.70
N LEU A 228 -3.19 0.66 3.41
CA LEU A 228 -3.27 -0.13 4.64
C LEU A 228 -4.05 0.60 5.74
N ASN A 229 -3.87 1.92 5.86
CA ASN A 229 -4.58 2.76 6.84
C ASN A 229 -6.05 3.03 6.49
N LEU A 230 -6.60 2.45 5.42
CA LEU A 230 -8.05 2.41 5.14
C LEU A 230 -8.76 1.21 5.78
N THR A 231 -8.03 0.33 6.50
CA THR A 231 -8.58 -0.89 7.12
C THR A 231 -9.89 -0.69 7.87
N ASP A 232 -9.95 0.19 8.86
CA ASP A 232 -11.15 0.47 9.64
C ASP A 232 -12.23 1.22 8.84
N VAL A 233 -11.83 2.08 7.90
CA VAL A 233 -12.77 2.77 6.98
C VAL A 233 -13.57 1.76 6.16
N LEU A 234 -12.87 0.79 5.54
CA LEU A 234 -13.50 -0.22 4.70
C LEU A 234 -14.29 -1.26 5.49
N ASP A 235 -13.89 -1.50 6.73
CA ASP A 235 -14.58 -2.42 7.65
C ASP A 235 -15.73 -1.75 8.44
N GLY A 236 -15.99 -0.46 8.20
CA GLY A 236 -17.13 0.26 8.76
C GLY A 236 -17.03 0.60 10.24
N TYR A 237 -15.82 0.81 10.76
CA TYR A 237 -15.60 1.28 12.12
C TYR A 237 -14.50 2.33 12.18
N GLU A 238 -14.22 2.85 13.37
CA GLU A 238 -13.14 3.78 13.59
C GLU A 238 -12.33 3.37 14.83
N ILE A 239 -11.01 3.30 14.68
CA ILE A 239 -10.10 3.30 15.82
C ILE A 239 -9.97 4.74 16.34
N PRO A 240 -10.25 5.00 17.63
CA PRO A 240 -10.13 6.35 18.20
C PRO A 240 -8.75 6.97 17.95
N SER A 241 -8.72 8.27 17.64
CA SER A 241 -7.49 8.99 17.28
C SER A 241 -6.37 8.85 18.31
N GLU A 242 -6.69 8.88 19.62
CA GLU A 242 -5.70 8.72 20.68
C GLU A 242 -5.05 7.33 20.67
N LEU A 243 -5.82 6.29 20.32
CA LEU A 243 -5.33 4.92 20.20
C LEU A 243 -4.58 4.71 18.89
N PHE A 244 -5.09 5.24 17.78
CA PHE A 244 -4.43 5.18 16.47
C PHE A 244 -3.04 5.82 16.52
N THR A 245 -2.94 7.00 17.14
CA THR A 245 -1.69 7.75 17.27
C THR A 245 -0.77 7.23 18.38
N HIS A 246 -1.20 6.23 19.14
CA HIS A 246 -0.37 5.64 20.19
C HIS A 246 0.89 5.00 19.57
N PRO A 247 2.11 5.21 20.13
CA PRO A 247 3.35 4.70 19.55
C PRO A 247 3.35 3.21 19.23
N LEU A 248 2.79 2.38 20.12
CA LEU A 248 2.68 0.93 19.89
C LEU A 248 1.86 0.56 18.65
N VAL A 249 0.79 1.31 18.35
CA VAL A 249 -0.02 1.10 17.15
C VAL A 249 0.72 1.62 15.92
N GLN A 250 1.41 2.76 16.06
CA GLN A 250 2.24 3.31 14.98
C GLN A 250 3.42 2.41 14.60
N ASP A 251 4.07 1.74 15.57
CA ASP A 251 5.10 0.72 15.33
C ASP A 251 4.54 -0.44 14.49
N CYS A 252 3.34 -0.94 14.85
CA CYS A 252 2.65 -1.99 14.09
C CYS A 252 2.36 -1.56 12.65
N ILE A 253 1.79 -0.36 12.46
CA ILE A 253 1.45 0.18 11.13
C ILE A 253 2.72 0.37 10.29
N ALA A 254 3.76 0.97 10.85
CA ALA A 254 5.02 1.23 10.16
C ALA A 254 5.65 -0.09 9.68
N ARG A 255 5.68 -1.10 10.56
CA ARG A 255 6.26 -2.40 10.24
C ARG A 255 5.42 -3.16 9.21
N ALA A 256 4.10 -3.19 9.37
CA ALA A 256 3.22 -3.84 8.39
C ALA A 256 3.34 -3.19 7.00
N SER A 257 3.42 -1.86 6.96
CA SER A 257 3.58 -1.11 5.70
C SER A 257 4.90 -1.46 5.01
N LEU A 258 6.01 -1.50 5.75
CA LEU A 258 7.32 -1.88 5.21
C LEU A 258 7.30 -3.32 4.67
N ILE A 259 6.78 -4.28 5.45
CA ILE A 259 6.68 -5.69 5.03
C ILE A 259 5.85 -5.81 3.75
N ALA A 260 4.67 -5.18 3.70
CA ALA A 260 3.80 -5.21 2.53
C ALA A 260 4.52 -4.66 1.28
N THR A 261 5.31 -3.59 1.44
CA THR A 261 6.09 -3.03 0.33
C THR A 261 7.25 -3.92 -0.08
N LEU A 262 7.90 -4.65 0.83
CA LEU A 262 8.93 -5.63 0.45
C LEU A 262 8.37 -6.78 -0.39
N TYR A 263 7.07 -7.08 -0.35
CA TYR A 263 6.47 -8.03 -1.30
C TYR A 263 6.53 -7.51 -2.74
N ASN A 264 6.37 -6.20 -2.95
CA ASN A 264 6.54 -5.58 -4.27
C ASN A 264 7.99 -5.71 -4.75
N ASP A 265 8.96 -5.39 -3.88
CA ASP A 265 10.39 -5.52 -4.20
C ASP A 265 10.77 -6.95 -4.60
N LEU A 266 10.28 -7.95 -3.84
CA LEU A 266 10.62 -9.35 -4.06
C LEU A 266 9.91 -9.94 -5.29
N ALA A 267 8.62 -9.65 -5.48
CA ALA A 267 7.87 -10.14 -6.63
C ALA A 267 8.30 -9.44 -7.93
N GLY A 268 8.59 -8.14 -7.86
CA GLY A 268 8.94 -7.31 -9.01
C GLY A 268 10.42 -7.33 -9.39
N CYS A 269 11.28 -7.94 -8.58
CA CYS A 269 12.74 -7.86 -8.71
C CYS A 269 13.24 -8.13 -10.14
N GLU A 270 12.84 -9.26 -10.74
CA GLU A 270 13.31 -9.66 -12.07
C GLU A 270 12.88 -8.68 -13.18
N ARG A 271 11.64 -8.20 -13.09
CA ARG A 271 11.09 -7.20 -14.02
C ARG A 271 11.88 -5.90 -13.89
N GLU A 272 12.07 -5.41 -12.67
CA GLU A 272 12.72 -4.13 -12.45
C GLU A 272 14.18 -4.11 -12.90
N ILE A 273 14.90 -5.21 -12.71
CA ILE A 273 16.28 -5.35 -13.20
C ILE A 273 16.35 -5.35 -14.72
N ARG A 274 15.34 -5.94 -15.37
CA ARG A 274 15.24 -6.00 -16.84
C ARG A 274 14.90 -4.64 -17.43
N ASP A 275 13.98 -3.93 -16.79
CA ASP A 275 13.32 -2.76 -17.37
C ASP A 275 13.96 -1.44 -16.94
N HIS A 276 14.71 -1.41 -15.83
CA HIS A 276 15.32 -0.18 -15.31
C HIS A 276 16.85 -0.25 -15.21
N GLY A 277 17.51 0.88 -15.53
CA GLY A 277 18.97 1.02 -15.40
C GLY A 277 19.47 1.08 -13.95
N LEU A 278 18.60 1.45 -13.00
CA LEU A 278 18.86 1.44 -11.56
C LEU A 278 17.64 0.82 -10.85
N PRO A 279 17.62 -0.51 -10.62
CA PRO A 279 16.50 -1.18 -9.94
C PRO A 279 16.46 -0.76 -8.47
N PHE A 280 15.37 -0.10 -8.06
CA PHE A 280 15.19 0.46 -6.72
C PHE A 280 14.41 -0.52 -5.82
N ASN A 281 14.93 -1.74 -5.70
CA ASN A 281 14.40 -2.80 -4.83
C ASN A 281 15.44 -3.30 -3.82
N LEU A 282 14.99 -3.82 -2.68
CA LEU A 282 15.87 -4.29 -1.62
C LEU A 282 16.96 -5.29 -2.09
N PRO A 283 16.68 -6.33 -2.91
CA PRO A 283 17.73 -7.22 -3.43
C PRO A 283 18.84 -6.49 -4.19
N ALA A 284 18.49 -5.55 -5.07
CA ALA A 284 19.48 -4.78 -5.83
C ALA A 284 20.33 -3.89 -4.92
N VAL A 285 19.72 -3.28 -3.90
CA VAL A 285 20.42 -2.42 -2.94
C VAL A 285 21.41 -3.23 -2.09
N ILE A 286 21.00 -4.40 -1.59
CA ILE A 286 21.89 -5.30 -0.84
C ILE A 286 23.05 -5.76 -1.72
N ALA A 287 22.78 -6.18 -2.96
CA ALA A 287 23.82 -6.61 -3.89
C ALA A 287 24.85 -5.50 -4.15
N ALA A 288 24.39 -4.26 -4.29
CA ALA A 288 25.24 -3.10 -4.53
C ALA A 288 26.08 -2.71 -3.30
N GLU A 289 25.49 -2.68 -2.10
CA GLU A 289 26.21 -2.29 -0.86
C GLU A 289 27.20 -3.36 -0.41
N GLU A 290 26.79 -4.63 -0.43
CA GLU A 290 27.62 -5.72 0.10
C GLU A 290 28.54 -6.35 -0.94
N HIS A 291 28.43 -5.93 -2.21
CA HIS A 291 29.19 -6.46 -3.34
C HIS A 291 29.02 -7.98 -3.53
N ILE A 292 27.80 -8.47 -3.36
CA ILE A 292 27.45 -9.90 -3.50
C ILE A 292 26.58 -10.15 -4.74
N PRO A 293 26.54 -11.39 -5.26
CA PRO A 293 25.64 -11.76 -6.35
C PRO A 293 24.18 -11.52 -5.98
N LEU A 294 23.36 -11.15 -6.97
CA LEU A 294 21.95 -10.86 -6.78
C LEU A 294 21.17 -12.02 -6.17
N ASP A 295 21.47 -13.27 -6.55
CA ASP A 295 20.82 -14.45 -5.97
C ASP A 295 21.03 -14.54 -4.45
N GLU A 296 22.23 -14.17 -3.98
CA GLU A 296 22.55 -14.15 -2.55
C GLU A 296 21.88 -12.96 -1.85
N ALA A 297 21.87 -11.78 -2.48
CA ALA A 297 21.17 -10.60 -1.98
C ALA A 297 19.66 -10.80 -1.88
N PHE A 298 19.05 -11.52 -2.82
CA PHE A 298 17.64 -11.86 -2.82
C PHE A 298 17.27 -12.75 -1.62
N ILE A 299 18.13 -13.73 -1.30
CA ILE A 299 17.97 -14.57 -0.10
C ILE A 299 18.04 -13.71 1.16
N LYS A 300 19.02 -12.79 1.26
CA LYS A 300 19.12 -11.86 2.39
C LYS A 300 17.91 -10.93 2.52
N ALA A 301 17.35 -10.46 1.40
CA ALA A 301 16.12 -9.67 1.40
C ALA A 301 14.93 -10.48 1.98
N CYS A 302 14.83 -11.77 1.65
CA CYS A 302 13.83 -12.66 2.25
C CYS A 302 14.06 -12.87 3.76
N ASP A 303 15.32 -12.96 4.20
CA ASP A 303 15.67 -13.07 5.62
C ASP A 303 15.30 -11.81 6.41
N ILE A 304 15.59 -10.62 5.86
CA ILE A 304 15.17 -9.32 6.41
C ILE A 304 13.64 -9.25 6.52
N HIS A 305 12.91 -9.65 5.48
CA HIS A 305 11.44 -9.75 5.55
C HIS A 305 11.00 -10.64 6.72
N ASN A 306 11.60 -11.83 6.86
CA ASN A 306 11.22 -12.78 7.90
C ASN A 306 11.57 -12.27 9.31
N GLU A 307 12.65 -11.51 9.47
CA GLU A 307 12.98 -10.78 10.71
C GLU A 307 11.92 -9.73 11.03
N LEU A 308 11.50 -8.95 10.04
CA LEU A 308 10.45 -7.95 10.20
C LEU A 308 9.11 -8.58 10.60
N ILE A 309 8.76 -9.74 10.05
CA ILE A 309 7.54 -10.46 10.45
C ILE A 309 7.58 -10.88 11.92
N ARG A 310 8.71 -11.42 12.40
CA ARG A 310 8.86 -11.78 13.82
C ARG A 310 8.74 -10.54 14.73
N ALA A 311 9.37 -9.44 14.33
CA ALA A 311 9.22 -8.18 15.06
C ALA A 311 7.77 -7.64 15.02
N PHE A 312 7.01 -7.92 13.96
CA PHE A 312 5.60 -7.55 13.86
C PHE A 312 4.72 -8.38 14.80
N GLU A 313 5.01 -9.67 14.96
CA GLU A 313 4.35 -10.53 15.96
C GLU A 313 4.56 -9.97 17.37
N GLU A 314 5.78 -9.59 17.70
CA GLU A 314 6.12 -8.99 19.01
C GLU A 314 5.42 -7.64 19.21
N ASP A 315 5.43 -6.77 18.20
CA ASP A 315 4.77 -5.47 18.27
C ASP A 315 3.26 -5.58 18.45
N THR A 316 2.62 -6.46 17.69
CA THR A 316 1.16 -6.67 17.80
C THR A 316 0.79 -7.28 19.15
N ALA A 317 1.57 -8.23 19.67
CA ALA A 317 1.36 -8.78 21.01
C ALA A 317 1.52 -7.71 22.10
N ARG A 318 2.55 -6.87 22.00
CA ARG A 318 2.82 -5.75 22.92
C ARG A 318 1.70 -4.71 22.88
N ALA A 319 1.25 -4.32 21.68
CA ALA A 319 0.16 -3.37 21.50
C ALA A 319 -1.16 -3.91 22.06
N ALA A 320 -1.51 -5.17 21.76
CA ALA A 320 -2.74 -5.80 22.26
C ALA A 320 -2.76 -5.92 23.79
N ALA A 321 -1.63 -6.27 24.42
CA ALA A 321 -1.52 -6.37 25.86
C ALA A 321 -1.62 -5.00 26.57
N ALA A 322 -0.98 -3.97 26.01
CA ALA A 322 -0.96 -2.63 26.60
C ALA A 322 -2.24 -1.82 26.34
N LEU A 323 -2.94 -2.10 25.23
CA LEU A 323 -4.13 -1.39 24.78
C LEU A 323 -5.29 -2.38 24.54
N PRO A 324 -5.93 -2.90 25.59
CA PRO A 324 -6.99 -3.92 25.50
C PRO A 324 -8.34 -3.31 25.03
N ALA A 325 -8.31 -2.48 24.00
CA ALA A 325 -9.48 -1.88 23.38
C ALA A 325 -9.93 -2.74 22.18
N PRO A 326 -11.23 -3.07 22.04
CA PRO A 326 -11.73 -3.88 20.91
C PRO A 326 -11.38 -3.30 19.54
N ALA A 327 -11.39 -1.97 19.40
CA ALA A 327 -11.02 -1.30 18.16
C ALA A 327 -9.54 -1.51 17.79
N VAL A 328 -8.63 -1.55 18.77
CA VAL A 328 -7.21 -1.85 18.54
C VAL A 328 -7.05 -3.30 18.11
N ALA A 329 -7.68 -4.25 18.81
CA ALA A 329 -7.61 -5.67 18.45
C ALA A 329 -8.11 -5.94 17.01
N ARG A 330 -9.24 -5.31 16.62
CA ARG A 330 -9.78 -5.41 15.27
C ARG A 330 -8.83 -4.79 14.24
N TYR A 331 -8.23 -3.65 14.56
CA TYR A 331 -7.28 -2.97 13.66
C TYR A 331 -6.01 -3.79 13.44
N LEU A 332 -5.41 -4.35 14.50
CA LEU A 332 -4.26 -5.24 14.42
C LEU A 332 -4.56 -6.51 13.60
N THR A 333 -5.78 -7.05 13.71
CA THR A 333 -6.23 -8.17 12.87
C THR A 333 -6.32 -7.79 11.39
N GLY A 334 -6.78 -6.57 11.11
CA GLY A 334 -6.79 -6.03 9.74
C GLY A 334 -5.39 -5.85 9.17
N LEU A 335 -4.40 -5.44 9.97
CA LEU A 335 -3.00 -5.38 9.54
C LEU A 335 -2.46 -6.75 9.12
N TRP A 336 -2.76 -7.80 9.89
CA TRP A 336 -2.41 -9.18 9.51
C TRP A 336 -3.08 -9.63 8.21
N SER A 337 -4.35 -9.26 8.04
CA SER A 337 -5.10 -9.54 6.80
C SER A 337 -4.47 -8.84 5.60
N TRP A 338 -4.01 -7.60 5.79
CA TRP A 338 -3.25 -6.84 4.80
C TRP A 338 -1.96 -7.54 4.37
N LEU A 339 -1.17 -8.04 5.33
CA LEU A 339 0.07 -8.76 5.00
C LEU A 339 -0.22 -10.06 4.22
N ALA A 340 -1.24 -10.82 4.63
CA ALA A 340 -1.62 -12.06 3.97
C ALA A 340 -2.13 -11.81 2.54
N GLY A 341 -3.02 -10.84 2.39
CA GLY A 341 -3.61 -10.46 1.10
C GLY A 341 -2.58 -9.85 0.15
N SER A 342 -1.78 -8.90 0.64
CA SER A 342 -0.74 -8.23 -0.15
C SER A 342 0.30 -9.22 -0.67
N ARG A 343 0.78 -10.15 0.17
CA ARG A 343 1.69 -11.22 -0.27
C ARG A 343 1.07 -12.02 -1.41
N HIS A 344 -0.13 -12.55 -1.21
CA HIS A 344 -0.77 -13.40 -2.23
C HIS A 344 -0.98 -12.64 -3.53
N TRP A 345 -1.48 -11.41 -3.46
CA TRP A 345 -1.66 -10.55 -4.62
C TRP A 345 -0.34 -10.28 -5.36
N HIS A 346 0.73 -9.87 -4.69
CA HIS A 346 2.03 -9.62 -5.32
C HIS A 346 2.60 -10.84 -6.04
N PHE A 347 2.55 -12.03 -5.44
CA PHE A 347 3.15 -13.24 -6.01
C PHE A 347 2.27 -13.96 -7.05
N THR A 348 1.04 -13.50 -7.28
CA THR A 348 0.10 -14.15 -8.21
C THR A 348 -0.53 -13.22 -9.25
N THR A 349 -0.21 -11.92 -9.22
CA THR A 349 -0.69 -10.95 -10.21
C THR A 349 0.13 -11.01 -11.49
N ALA A 350 -0.52 -10.71 -12.62
CA ALA A 350 0.13 -10.66 -13.92
C ALA A 350 1.13 -9.49 -14.04
N ARG A 351 1.05 -8.47 -13.16
CA ARG A 351 1.99 -7.34 -13.12
C ARG A 351 3.44 -7.78 -12.92
N HIS A 352 3.69 -8.88 -12.20
CA HIS A 352 5.04 -9.37 -11.88
C HIS A 352 5.43 -10.65 -12.65
N ALA A 353 4.58 -11.09 -13.60
CA ALA A 353 4.77 -12.30 -14.38
C ALA A 353 5.72 -12.15 -15.58
#